data_AF-A0A1E3Y565-F1
#
_entry.id   AF-A0A1E3Y565-F1
#
_cell.length_a   1.000
_cell.length_b   1.000
_cell.length_c   1.000
_cell.angle_alpha   90.00
_cell.angle_beta   90.00
_cell.angle_gamma   90.00
#
_symmetry.space_group_name_H-M   'P 1'
#
loop_
_entity.id
_entity.type
_entity.pdbx_description
1 polymer ?
#
loop_
_entity_poly.entity_id
_entity_poly.type
_entity_poly.pdbx_seq_one_letter_code
_entity_poly.pdbx_strand_id
1 'polypeptide(L)'
;MTSETPGTGTSRIEVTNVSCHGFWLWLDGEEVFLPFDRFPWFRDASIREIAAVEWPSPNHLYWPALDVDLAVESVRHPDRYPLVSRAPRATPAASGRRP
;
A
#
# COMPACT_ATOMS: atom_id res chain seq x y z
N MET A 1 -13.92 -23.51 27.91
CA MET A 1 -12.93 -23.07 26.90
C MET A 1 -12.70 -21.60 27.15
N THR A 2 -11.49 -21.27 27.58
CA THR A 2 -11.07 -19.94 28.04
C THR A 2 -10.97 -18.99 26.86
N SER A 3 -11.76 -17.91 26.90
CA SER A 3 -11.53 -16.75 26.03
C SER A 3 -10.23 -16.09 26.44
N GLU A 4 -9.23 -16.15 25.57
CA GLU A 4 -7.99 -15.39 25.72
C GLU A 4 -8.30 -13.92 25.45
N THR A 5 -8.25 -13.11 26.49
CA THR A 5 -8.26 -11.65 26.39
C THR A 5 -7.04 -11.24 25.56
N PRO A 6 -7.17 -10.49 24.44
CA PRO A 6 -5.99 -9.93 23.80
C PRO A 6 -5.43 -8.90 24.77
N GLY A 7 -4.28 -9.23 25.36
CA GLY A 7 -3.51 -8.29 26.16
C GLY A 7 -3.22 -7.04 25.34
N THR A 8 -3.21 -5.91 26.03
CA THR A 8 -2.73 -4.59 25.58
C THR A 8 -1.40 -4.71 24.84
N GLY A 9 -1.45 -4.97 23.54
CA GLY A 9 -0.32 -4.92 22.63
C GLY A 9 -0.60 -3.78 21.68
N THR A 10 0.13 -2.68 21.79
CA THR A 10 0.21 -1.72 20.69
C THR A 10 0.77 -2.49 19.50
N SER A 11 -0.11 -2.94 18.60
CA SER A 11 0.27 -3.58 17.36
C SER A 11 1.35 -2.74 16.71
N ARG A 12 2.55 -3.31 16.52
CA ARG A 12 3.66 -2.57 15.91
C ARG A 12 3.36 -2.19 14.46
N ILE A 13 2.43 -2.93 13.86
CA ILE A 13 1.87 -2.70 12.55
C ILE A 13 0.36 -2.96 12.58
N GLU A 14 -0.45 -2.04 12.07
CA GLU A 14 -1.91 -2.21 12.03
C GLU A 14 -2.54 -1.33 10.94
N VAL A 15 -3.51 -1.84 10.21
CA VAL A 15 -4.33 -1.02 9.31
C VAL A 15 -5.41 -0.32 10.13
N THR A 16 -5.32 1.01 10.25
CA THR A 16 -6.20 1.80 11.12
C THR A 16 -7.47 2.26 10.42
N ASN A 17 -7.40 2.48 9.09
CA ASN A 17 -8.56 2.92 8.31
C ASN A 17 -8.41 2.59 6.82
N VAL A 18 -9.52 2.24 6.16
CA VAL A 18 -9.59 2.02 4.70
C VAL A 18 -10.62 2.97 4.09
N SER A 19 -10.25 3.65 3.02
CA SER A 19 -11.09 4.58 2.27
C SER A 19 -11.08 4.25 0.77
N CYS A 20 -11.88 4.96 -0.03
CA CYS A 20 -11.88 4.80 -1.49
C CYS A 20 -10.58 5.26 -2.17
N HIS A 21 -9.73 6.05 -1.49
CA HIS A 21 -8.48 6.59 -2.06
C HIS A 21 -7.24 5.79 -1.65
N GLY A 22 -7.35 4.93 -0.64
CA GLY A 22 -6.22 4.28 0.00
C GLY A 22 -6.52 3.90 1.44
N PHE A 23 -5.51 3.45 2.16
CA PHE A 23 -5.63 3.07 3.56
C PHE A 23 -4.51 3.64 4.42
N TRP A 24 -4.77 3.72 5.71
CA TRP A 24 -3.84 4.16 6.74
C TRP A 24 -3.25 2.94 7.43
N LEU A 25 -1.95 2.99 7.66
CA LEU A 25 -1.17 1.96 8.34
C LEU A 25 -0.44 2.62 9.51
N TRP A 26 -0.70 2.15 10.72
CA TRP A 26 0.15 2.41 11.87
C TRP A 26 1.39 1.55 11.75
N LEU A 27 2.57 2.17 11.81
CA LEU A 27 3.86 1.50 11.71
C LEU A 27 4.84 2.13 12.70
N ASP A 28 5.24 1.37 13.72
CA ASP A 28 6.30 1.74 14.67
C ASP A 28 6.16 3.16 15.30
N GLY A 29 4.92 3.56 15.63
CA GLY A 29 4.66 4.82 16.34
C GLY A 29 4.28 6.00 15.44
N GLU A 30 4.16 5.79 14.13
CA GLU A 30 3.62 6.78 13.19
C GLU A 30 2.50 6.18 12.33
N GLU A 31 1.65 7.03 11.79
CA GLU A 31 0.61 6.65 10.86
C GLU A 31 1.00 7.10 9.45
N VAL A 32 1.02 6.15 8.51
CA VAL A 32 1.38 6.38 7.11
C VAL A 32 0.20 6.08 6.19
N PHE A 33 -0.03 6.94 5.19
CA PHE A 33 -1.10 6.77 4.22
C PHE A 33 -0.58 6.12 2.93
N LEU A 34 -1.23 5.04 2.50
CA LEU A 34 -0.95 4.31 1.27
C LEU A 34 -2.06 4.61 0.23
N PRO A 35 -1.85 5.58 -0.68
CA PRO A 35 -2.81 5.89 -1.73
C PRO A 35 -2.84 4.81 -2.82
N PHE A 36 -4.04 4.39 -3.25
CA PHE A 36 -4.24 3.42 -4.33
C PHE A 36 -3.75 3.90 -5.70
N ASP A 37 -3.51 5.20 -5.88
CA ASP A 37 -2.92 5.72 -7.11
C ASP A 37 -1.41 5.46 -7.19
N ARG A 38 -0.72 5.29 -6.05
CA ARG A 38 0.69 4.87 -6.00
C ARG A 38 0.84 3.36 -5.78
N PHE A 39 -0.12 2.73 -5.10
CA PHE A 39 -0.13 1.31 -4.80
C PHE A 39 -1.40 0.65 -5.38
N PRO A 40 -1.49 0.52 -6.72
CA PRO A 40 -2.73 0.09 -7.39
C PRO A 40 -3.15 -1.34 -7.08
N TRP A 41 -2.22 -2.20 -6.64
CA TRP A 41 -2.48 -3.59 -6.29
C TRP A 41 -3.49 -3.77 -5.16
N PHE A 42 -3.70 -2.75 -4.32
CA PHE A 42 -4.68 -2.79 -3.24
C PHE A 42 -6.08 -2.32 -3.64
N ARG A 43 -6.28 -1.79 -4.87
CA ARG A 43 -7.54 -1.14 -5.26
C ARG A 43 -8.73 -2.10 -5.23
N ASP A 44 -8.51 -3.36 -5.58
CA ASP A 44 -9.54 -4.39 -5.62
C ASP A 44 -9.42 -5.40 -4.46
N ALA A 45 -8.48 -5.17 -3.53
CA ALA A 45 -8.28 -6.03 -2.38
C ALA A 45 -9.39 -5.84 -1.35
N SER A 46 -9.86 -6.94 -0.76
CA SER A 46 -10.82 -6.90 0.34
C SER A 46 -10.19 -6.32 1.60
N ILE A 47 -11.03 -5.78 2.49
CA ILE A 47 -10.58 -5.28 3.81
C ILE A 47 -9.79 -6.37 4.57
N ARG A 48 -10.19 -7.64 4.44
CA ARG A 48 -9.50 -8.77 5.08
C ARG A 48 -8.08 -8.93 4.55
N GLU A 49 -7.91 -8.84 3.23
CA GLU A 49 -6.59 -8.97 2.60
C GLU A 49 -5.69 -7.79 2.95
N ILE A 50 -6.22 -6.57 2.93
CA ILE A 50 -5.48 -5.35 3.31
C ILE A 50 -5.08 -5.40 4.79
N ALA A 51 -5.97 -5.83 5.69
CA ALA A 51 -5.68 -5.92 7.12
C ALA A 51 -4.68 -7.03 7.48
N ALA A 52 -4.50 -8.04 6.63
CA ALA A 52 -3.59 -9.16 6.83
C ALA A 52 -2.13 -8.78 6.49
N VAL A 53 -1.65 -7.66 7.03
CA VAL A 53 -0.27 -7.20 6.85
C VAL A 53 0.68 -7.90 7.81
N GLU A 54 1.84 -8.28 7.31
CA GLU A 54 2.96 -8.84 8.07
C GLU A 54 4.16 -7.88 8.03
N TRP A 55 4.95 -7.86 9.11
CA TRP A 55 6.18 -7.08 9.19
C TRP A 55 7.38 -8.00 9.48
N PRO A 56 7.79 -8.83 8.50
CA PRO A 56 8.82 -9.86 8.70
C PRO A 56 10.22 -9.29 8.94
N SER A 57 10.48 -8.06 8.51
CA SER A 57 11.73 -7.35 8.78
C SER A 57 11.49 -5.86 8.95
N PRO A 58 12.35 -5.13 9.68
CA PRO A 58 12.18 -3.68 9.92
C PRO A 58 12.05 -2.85 8.63
N ASN A 59 12.55 -3.36 7.51
CA ASN A 59 12.55 -2.65 6.23
C ASN A 59 11.49 -3.14 5.24
N HIS A 60 10.76 -4.25 5.51
CA HIS A 60 9.81 -4.84 4.56
C HIS A 60 8.48 -5.18 5.21
N LEU A 61 7.41 -4.71 4.57
CA LEU A 61 6.02 -5.05 4.81
C LEU A 61 5.59 -6.09 3.78
N TYR A 62 4.75 -7.03 4.18
CA TYR A 62 4.30 -8.10 3.31
C TYR A 62 2.81 -8.36 3.48
N TRP A 63 2.09 -8.46 2.36
CA TRP A 63 0.68 -8.87 2.32
C TRP A 63 0.58 -10.26 1.68
N PRO A 64 0.61 -11.35 2.47
CA PRO A 64 0.66 -12.72 1.96
C PRO A 64 -0.51 -13.10 1.06
N ALA A 65 -1.71 -12.58 1.32
CA ALA A 65 -2.88 -12.88 0.51
C ALA A 65 -2.85 -12.21 -0.87
N LEU A 66 -2.12 -11.09 -0.99
CA LEU A 66 -2.00 -10.31 -2.23
C LEU A 66 -0.68 -10.58 -2.96
N ASP A 67 0.25 -11.32 -2.33
CA ASP A 67 1.63 -11.50 -2.81
C ASP A 67 2.33 -10.15 -3.08
N VAL A 68 2.10 -9.17 -2.19
CA VAL A 68 2.65 -7.82 -2.30
C VAL A 68 3.70 -7.59 -1.21
N ASP A 69 4.92 -7.26 -1.63
CA ASP A 69 5.98 -6.76 -0.75
C ASP A 69 6.15 -5.24 -0.93
N LEU A 70 6.36 -4.52 0.18
CA LEU A 70 6.70 -3.10 0.15
C LEU A 70 7.85 -2.80 1.10
N ALA A 71 8.84 -2.05 0.60
CA ALA A 71 9.85 -1.46 1.47
C ALA A 71 9.22 -0.36 2.35
N VAL A 72 9.55 -0.36 3.64
CA VAL A 72 9.09 0.67 4.60
C VAL A 72 9.48 2.07 4.14
N GLU A 73 10.66 2.23 3.57
CA GLU A 73 11.13 3.51 3.01
C GLU A 73 10.25 4.00 1.84
N SER A 74 9.69 3.09 1.03
CA SER A 74 8.79 3.47 -0.06
C SER A 74 7.45 3.98 0.45
N VAL A 75 7.02 3.56 1.64
CA VAL A 75 5.79 4.03 2.28
C VAL A 75 6.03 5.36 3.02
N ARG A 76 7.15 5.49 3.73
CA ARG A 76 7.54 6.72 4.46
C ARG A 76 7.96 7.87 3.53
N HIS A 77 8.63 7.53 2.43
CA HIS A 77 9.17 8.48 1.47
C HIS A 77 8.76 8.13 0.03
N PRO A 78 7.47 8.17 -0.28
CA PRO A 78 6.95 7.70 -1.56
C PRO A 78 7.44 8.56 -2.75
N ASP A 79 7.95 9.77 -2.51
CA ASP A 79 8.53 10.64 -3.55
C ASP A 79 9.94 10.20 -3.98
N ARG A 80 10.65 9.41 -3.17
CA ARG A 80 11.96 8.84 -3.51
C ARG A 80 11.83 7.58 -4.36
N TYR A 81 10.66 6.96 -4.38
CA TYR A 81 10.40 5.68 -5.04
C TYR A 81 9.11 5.77 -5.87
N PRO A 82 9.15 6.39 -7.07
CA PRO A 82 8.01 6.36 -7.97
C PRO A 82 7.80 4.93 -8.49
N LEU A 83 6.99 4.16 -7.79
CA LEU A 83 6.64 2.77 -8.14
C LEU A 83 5.75 2.65 -9.39
N VAL A 84 5.26 3.79 -9.88
CA VAL A 84 4.66 3.91 -11.21
C VAL A 84 5.74 4.15 -12.25
N SER A 85 6.07 3.10 -13.01
CA SER A 85 6.75 3.24 -14.29
C SER A 85 5.90 4.15 -15.16
N ARG A 86 6.29 5.42 -15.29
CA ARG A 86 5.67 6.35 -16.22
C ARG A 86 6.02 5.89 -17.64
N ALA A 87 5.29 4.91 -18.16
CA ALA A 87 5.32 4.63 -19.58
C ALA A 87 4.99 5.96 -20.28
N PRO A 88 5.86 6.48 -21.16
CA PRO A 88 5.53 7.68 -21.90
C PRO A 88 4.26 7.38 -22.69
N ARG A 89 3.18 8.11 -22.38
CA ARG A 89 1.97 8.12 -23.19
C ARG A 89 2.40 8.53 -24.60
N ALA A 90 2.49 7.55 -25.49
CA ALA A 90 2.69 7.81 -26.91
C ALA A 90 1.52 8.70 -27.33
N THR A 91 1.84 9.97 -27.56
CA THR A 91 0.87 10.92 -28.10
C THR A 91 0.61 10.43 -29.52
N PRO A 92 -0.62 10.11 -29.93
CA PRO A 92 -0.87 9.85 -31.33
C PRO A 92 -0.49 11.14 -32.05
N ALA A 93 0.54 11.09 -32.88
CA ALA A 93 0.89 12.19 -33.75
C ALA A 93 -0.38 12.55 -34.51
N ALA A 94 -0.84 13.79 -34.33
CA ALA A 94 -1.91 14.34 -35.15
C ALA A 94 -1.49 14.16 -36.60
N SER A 95 -2.11 13.21 -37.29
CA SER A 95 -1.93 13.00 -38.71
C SER A 95 -2.58 14.19 -39.40
N GLY A 96 -1.79 15.25 -39.53
CA GLY A 96 -2.08 16.33 -40.42
C GLY A 96 -2.18 15.81 -41.84
N ARG A 97 -3.31 16.16 -42.46
CA ARG A 97 -3.36 16.72 -43.81
C ARG A 97 -3.16 15.74 -44.97
N ARG A 98 -4.15 15.69 -45.85
CA ARG A 98 -3.94 15.96 -47.28
C ARG A 98 -5.28 16.30 -47.99
N PRO A 99 -5.20 17.00 -49.13
CA PRO A 99 -6.19 17.95 -49.66
C PRO A 99 -7.39 17.30 -50.35
#